data_AF-W6EIL6-F1
#
_entry.id   AF-W6EIL6-F1
#
_cell.length_a   1.000
_cell.length_b   1.000
_cell.length_c   1.000
_cell.angle_alpha   90.00
_cell.angle_beta   90.00
_cell.angle_gamma   90.00
#
_symmetry.space_group_name_H-M   'P 1'
#
loop_
_entity.id
_entity.type
_entity.pdbx_description
1 polymer ?
#
loop_
_entity_poly.entity_id
_entity_poly.type
_entity_poly.pdbx_seq_one_letter_code
_entity_poly.pdbx_strand_id
1 'polypeptide(L)'
;FTENRKEVAYTFQLTNPDFYVRFTMSSTGSFKRFRLISMSDEWNNLWYAPDGQCNYYMICGPYTYCDMDTSPVCNCIRGFTKRNPVEWEMTNGTTGCVRKTRLSCRGDGFFKLTRVKLPDTKRATVDRKIGLKECEERCRRDCNCTAFSNADIRNIGSGCVIWTGELLDIRNYASG
;
A
#
# COMPACT_ATOMS: atom_id res chain seq x y z
N PHE A 1 13.68 2.08 10.98
CA PHE A 1 12.42 1.72 11.62
C PHE A 1 12.72 0.68 12.67
N THR A 2 12.41 0.99 13.92
CA THR A 2 12.60 0.08 15.05
C THR A 2 11.24 -0.38 15.51
N GLU A 3 11.05 -1.70 15.62
CA GLU A 3 9.84 -2.32 16.14
C GLU A 3 10.26 -3.40 17.14
N ASN A 4 10.03 -3.13 18.42
CA ASN A 4 10.33 -4.07 19.50
C ASN A 4 9.35 -3.87 20.67
N ARG A 5 9.55 -4.59 21.78
CA ARG A 5 8.65 -4.53 22.95
C ARG A 5 8.67 -3.18 23.70
N LYS A 6 9.65 -2.31 23.43
CA LYS A 6 9.84 -1.02 24.09
C LYS A 6 9.38 0.14 23.22
N GLU A 7 9.66 0.08 21.92
CA GLU A 7 9.34 1.16 20.99
C GLU A 7 8.94 0.66 19.60
N VAL A 8 8.07 1.45 18.97
CA VAL A 8 7.73 1.36 17.55
C VAL A 8 7.88 2.75 16.97
N ALA A 9 9.04 3.01 16.35
CA ALA A 9 9.42 4.36 15.94
C ALA A 9 10.25 4.36 14.65
N TYR A 10 10.13 5.46 13.91
CA TYR A 10 11.06 5.80 12.83
C TYR A 10 12.02 6.88 13.31
N THR A 11 13.31 6.63 13.15
CA THR A 11 14.39 7.59 13.38
C THR A 11 15.30 7.62 12.16
N PHE A 12 15.96 8.74 11.94
CA PHE A 12 16.97 8.90 10.90
C PHE A 12 18.23 9.53 11.51
N GLN A 13 19.38 9.22 10.94
CA GLN A 13 20.67 9.78 11.31
C GLN A 13 21.36 10.30 10.05
N LEU A 14 22.13 11.37 10.20
CA LEU A 14 22.91 11.94 9.13
C LEU A 14 24.33 11.40 9.21
N THR A 15 24.82 10.90 8.08
CA THR A 15 26.18 10.37 7.96
C THR A 15 27.20 11.48 7.69
N ASN A 16 26.76 12.57 7.06
CA ASN A 16 27.57 13.76 6.86
C ASN A 16 27.12 14.86 7.84
N PRO A 17 28.00 15.33 8.75
CA PRO A 17 27.67 16.36 9.73
C PRO A 17 27.41 17.74 9.10
N ASP A 18 27.89 18.00 7.88
CA ASP A 18 27.69 19.27 7.18
C ASP A 18 26.27 19.41 6.62
N PHE A 19 25.49 18.33 6.62
CA PHE A 19 24.13 18.34 6.10
C PHE A 19 23.15 18.59 7.23
N TYR A 20 22.25 19.54 7.01
CA TYR A 20 21.06 19.72 7.83
C TYR A 20 19.86 19.19 7.07
N VAL A 21 19.16 18.23 7.67
CA VAL A 21 17.97 17.61 7.10
C VAL A 21 16.90 17.58 8.17
N ARG A 22 15.67 17.91 7.80
CA ARG A 22 14.52 17.83 8.70
C ARG A 22 13.29 17.26 8.01
N PHE A 23 12.44 16.65 8.81
CA PHE A 23 11.07 16.31 8.43
C PHE A 23 10.13 17.32 9.07
N THR A 24 9.12 17.78 8.33
CA THR A 24 8.18 18.78 8.84
C THR A 24 6.81 18.54 8.23
N MET A 25 5.77 18.65 9.07
CA MET A 25 4.38 18.72 8.62
C MET A 25 4.04 20.17 8.30
N SER A 26 3.57 20.46 7.09
CA SER A 26 3.10 21.80 6.74
C SER A 26 1.74 22.10 7.39
N SER A 27 1.37 23.38 7.45
CA SER A 27 0.03 23.82 7.89
C SER A 27 -1.11 23.24 7.05
N THR A 28 -0.82 22.82 5.81
CA THR A 28 -1.77 22.18 4.89
C THR A 28 -1.80 20.64 4.99
N GLY A 29 -1.10 20.05 5.97
CA GLY A 29 -1.09 18.59 6.17
C GLY A 29 -0.20 17.80 5.23
N SER A 30 0.79 18.44 4.59
CA SER A 30 1.79 17.77 3.77
C SER A 30 3.05 17.48 4.58
N PHE A 31 3.45 16.21 4.63
CA PHE A 31 4.70 15.78 5.25
C PHE A 31 5.85 15.96 4.27
N LYS A 32 6.87 16.73 4.65
CA LYS A 32 7.96 17.13 3.76
C LYS A 32 9.32 16.79 4.36
N ARG A 33 10.28 16.45 3.50
CA ARG A 33 11.69 16.32 3.85
C ARG A 33 12.47 17.46 3.22
N PHE A 34 13.16 18.24 4.05
CA PHE A 34 14.00 19.35 3.59
C PHE A 34 15.48 19.06 3.82
N ARG A 35 16.33 19.61 2.95
CA ARG A 35 17.78 19.71 3.13
C ARG A 35 18.21 21.16 3.00
N LEU A 36 19.05 21.65 3.91
CA LEU A 36 19.61 22.99 3.83
C LEU A 36 20.65 23.07 2.71
N ILE A 37 20.59 24.13 1.89
CA ILE A 37 21.61 24.47 0.91
C ILE A 37 22.56 25.48 1.57
N SER A 38 23.79 25.05 1.89
CA SER A 38 24.76 25.87 2.63
C SER A 38 25.17 27.16 1.92
N MET A 39 25.03 27.25 0.59
CA MET A 39 25.40 28.45 -0.17
C MET A 39 24.35 29.57 -0.11
N SER A 40 23.07 29.23 0.12
CA SER A 40 21.95 30.18 0.10
C SER A 40 21.19 30.25 1.42
N ASP A 41 21.52 29.41 2.39
CA ASP A 41 20.77 29.22 3.64
C ASP A 41 19.28 28.88 3.43
N GLU A 42 18.94 28.30 2.27
CA GLU A 42 17.58 27.92 1.92
C GLU A 42 17.29 26.44 2.15
N TRP A 43 16.06 26.14 2.57
CA TRP A 43 15.58 24.79 2.71
C TRP A 43 15.06 24.25 1.37
N ASN A 44 15.84 23.37 0.74
CA ASN A 44 15.40 22.65 -0.44
C ASN A 44 14.47 21.48 -0.08
N ASN A 45 13.29 21.43 -0.68
CA ASN A 45 12.36 20.32 -0.51
C ASN A 45 12.80 19.12 -1.35
N LEU A 46 13.18 18.03 -0.70
CA LEU A 46 13.62 16.81 -1.38
C LEU A 46 12.44 15.94 -1.84
N TRP A 47 11.40 15.87 -1.02
CA TRP A 47 10.17 15.14 -1.32
C TRP A 47 9.07 15.51 -0.34
N TYR A 48 7.83 15.26 -0.74
CA TYR A 48 6.64 15.46 0.09
C TYR A 48 5.64 14.32 -0.07
N ALA A 49 4.73 14.20 0.90
CA ALA A 49 3.60 13.29 0.87
C ALA A 49 2.34 14.00 1.39
N PRO A 50 1.15 13.71 0.85
CA PRO A 50 0.92 12.88 -0.34
C PRO A 50 1.39 13.58 -1.63
N ASP A 51 1.92 12.81 -2.60
CA ASP A 51 2.38 13.33 -3.89
C ASP A 51 1.53 12.79 -5.05
N GLY A 52 0.56 13.58 -5.52
CA GLY A 52 -0.40 13.16 -6.55
C GLY A 52 -1.63 12.44 -6.00
N GLN A 53 -2.68 12.35 -6.82
CA GLN A 53 -4.02 11.91 -6.41
C GLN A 53 -4.04 10.50 -5.79
N CYS A 54 -3.31 9.52 -6.33
CA CYS A 54 -3.31 8.15 -5.81
C CYS A 54 -2.68 7.98 -4.43
N ASN A 55 -2.09 9.03 -3.85
CA ASN A 55 -1.53 9.00 -2.49
C ASN A 55 -2.51 9.50 -1.43
N TYR A 56 -3.69 9.99 -1.81
CA TYR A 56 -4.76 10.25 -0.85
C TYR A 56 -5.47 8.96 -0.47
N TYR A 57 -5.86 8.87 0.80
CA TYR A 57 -6.47 7.68 1.37
C TYR A 57 -7.81 7.37 0.69
N MET A 58 -7.96 6.13 0.21
CA MET A 58 -9.22 5.61 -0.36
C MET A 58 -9.80 6.44 -1.52
N ILE A 59 -8.96 6.98 -2.40
CA ILE A 59 -9.42 7.58 -3.66
C ILE A 59 -10.18 6.57 -4.54
N CYS A 60 -9.73 5.32 -4.52
CA CYS A 60 -10.41 4.22 -5.20
C CYS A 60 -11.09 3.29 -4.19
N GLY A 61 -12.25 2.75 -4.58
CA GLY A 61 -13.07 1.92 -3.71
C GLY A 61 -12.50 0.53 -3.41
N PRO A 62 -13.23 -0.31 -2.68
CA PRO A 62 -12.80 -1.67 -2.35
C PRO A 62 -12.43 -2.52 -3.57
N TYR A 63 -11.39 -3.36 -3.44
CA TYR A 63 -10.91 -4.28 -4.48
C TYR A 63 -10.52 -3.60 -5.81
N THR A 64 -10.14 -2.34 -5.72
CA THR A 64 -9.53 -1.58 -6.81
C THR A 64 -8.08 -1.22 -6.48
N TYR A 65 -7.36 -0.75 -7.48
CA TYR A 65 -6.10 -0.03 -7.27
C TYR A 65 -6.11 1.27 -8.07
N CYS A 66 -5.46 2.29 -7.52
CA CYS A 66 -5.23 3.57 -8.18
C CYS A 66 -3.98 3.50 -9.07
N ASP A 67 -4.11 3.96 -10.30
CA ASP A 67 -3.07 4.04 -11.32
C ASP A 67 -3.06 5.45 -11.93
N MET A 68 -1.92 6.13 -11.82
CA MET A 68 -1.76 7.49 -12.36
C MET A 68 -1.69 7.50 -13.89
N ASP A 69 -1.39 6.36 -14.52
CA ASP A 69 -1.17 6.24 -15.95
C ASP A 69 -2.45 5.83 -16.72
N THR A 70 -3.58 5.64 -16.02
CA THR A 70 -4.87 5.26 -16.63
C THR A 70 -5.94 6.33 -16.45
N SER A 71 -6.91 6.34 -17.37
CA SER A 71 -8.13 7.14 -17.27
C SER A 71 -9.36 6.24 -17.48
N PRO A 72 -10.22 6.04 -16.46
CA PRO A 72 -10.12 6.56 -15.09
C PRO A 72 -8.94 5.97 -14.31
N VAL A 73 -8.54 6.63 -13.21
CA VAL A 73 -7.38 6.24 -12.40
C VAL A 73 -7.64 5.00 -11.55
N CYS A 74 -8.90 4.72 -11.25
CA CYS A 74 -9.29 3.54 -10.49
C CYS A 74 -9.49 2.35 -11.42
N ASN A 75 -8.89 1.21 -11.05
CA ASN A 75 -8.93 -0.02 -11.84
C ASN A 75 -9.38 -1.19 -10.96
N CYS A 76 -10.27 -2.05 -11.45
CA CYS A 76 -10.58 -3.29 -10.75
C CYS A 76 -9.37 -4.23 -10.76
N ILE A 77 -9.10 -4.89 -9.63
CA ILE A 77 -8.15 -6.00 -9.59
C ILE A 77 -8.61 -7.10 -10.56
N ARG A 78 -7.67 -7.78 -11.24
CA ARG A 78 -8.01 -8.88 -12.16
C ARG A 78 -8.85 -9.95 -11.44
N GLY A 79 -9.97 -10.32 -12.07
CA GLY A 79 -10.95 -11.24 -11.47
C GLY A 79 -12.11 -10.53 -10.75
N PHE A 80 -12.07 -9.20 -10.65
CA PHE A 80 -13.15 -8.36 -10.14
C PHE A 80 -13.82 -7.57 -11.28
N THR A 81 -15.04 -7.11 -11.04
CA THR A 81 -15.84 -6.26 -11.92
C THR A 81 -16.44 -5.11 -11.14
N LYS A 82 -16.78 -4.01 -11.81
CA LYS A 82 -17.41 -2.83 -11.22
C LYS A 82 -18.65 -3.28 -10.43
N ARG A 83 -18.78 -2.82 -9.18
CA ARG A 83 -19.94 -3.17 -8.32
C ARG A 83 -21.25 -2.70 -8.95
N ASN A 84 -21.25 -1.45 -9.42
CA ASN A 84 -22.33 -0.86 -10.21
C ASN A 84 -21.68 -0.04 -11.34
N PRO A 85 -21.82 -0.43 -12.62
CA PRO A 85 -21.21 0.29 -13.73
C PRO A 85 -21.66 1.75 -13.85
N VAL A 86 -22.92 2.06 -13.54
CA VAL A 86 -23.47 3.42 -13.65
C VAL A 86 -22.87 4.32 -12.58
N GLU A 87 -22.91 3.88 -11.31
CA GLU A 87 -22.30 4.64 -10.21
C GLU A 87 -20.79 4.71 -10.33
N TRP A 88 -20.14 3.68 -10.88
CA TRP A 88 -18.69 3.70 -11.12
C TRP A 88 -18.28 4.88 -12.00
N GLU A 89 -19.00 5.13 -13.10
CA GLU A 89 -18.72 6.28 -13.97
C GLU A 89 -19.03 7.61 -13.27
N MET A 90 -20.09 7.67 -12.44
CA MET A 90 -20.45 8.89 -11.70
C MET A 90 -19.48 9.23 -10.56
N THR A 91 -18.85 8.21 -9.98
CA THR A 91 -18.02 8.35 -8.78
C THR A 91 -16.53 8.14 -9.05
N ASN A 92 -16.14 7.98 -10.33
CA ASN A 92 -14.78 7.64 -10.72
C ASN A 92 -14.21 6.41 -9.97
N GLY A 93 -15.07 5.44 -9.65
CA GLY A 93 -14.67 4.17 -9.05
C GLY A 93 -14.59 4.10 -7.52
N THR A 94 -15.12 5.07 -6.78
CA THR A 94 -15.18 4.98 -5.30
C THR A 94 -16.13 3.88 -4.80
N THR A 95 -17.11 3.45 -5.63
CA THR A 95 -17.98 2.31 -5.32
C THR A 95 -17.26 0.96 -5.30
N GLY A 96 -16.07 0.91 -5.91
CA GLY A 96 -15.22 -0.27 -5.91
C GLY A 96 -15.70 -1.40 -6.83
N CYS A 97 -15.07 -2.55 -6.65
CA CYS A 97 -15.31 -3.74 -7.44
C CYS A 97 -15.76 -4.92 -6.56
N VAL A 98 -16.35 -5.92 -7.20
CA VAL A 98 -16.76 -7.19 -6.60
C VAL A 98 -16.21 -8.34 -7.41
N ARG A 99 -15.99 -9.50 -6.78
CA ARG A 99 -15.48 -10.68 -7.49
C ARG A 99 -16.45 -11.09 -8.59
N LYS A 100 -15.93 -11.43 -9.77
CA LYS A 100 -16.74 -11.98 -10.87
C LYS A 100 -17.35 -13.34 -10.54
N THR A 101 -16.62 -14.13 -9.75
CA THR A 101 -17.02 -15.48 -9.34
C THR A 101 -16.95 -15.60 -7.83
N ARG A 102 -17.99 -16.20 -7.23
CA ARG A 102 -18.02 -16.48 -5.80
C ARG A 102 -16.93 -17.51 -5.44
N LEU A 103 -16.24 -17.26 -4.32
CA LEU A 103 -15.22 -18.16 -3.79
C LEU A 103 -15.84 -19.46 -3.27
N SER A 104 -15.13 -20.57 -3.43
CA SER A 104 -15.49 -21.88 -2.86
C SER A 104 -14.67 -22.24 -1.62
N CYS A 105 -13.73 -21.39 -1.22
CA CYS A 105 -12.68 -21.60 -0.22
C CYS A 105 -11.70 -22.72 -0.60
N ARG A 106 -12.22 -23.93 -0.87
CA ARG A 106 -11.43 -25.05 -1.39
C ARG A 106 -11.29 -24.93 -2.90
N GLY A 107 -10.05 -24.98 -3.37
CA GLY A 107 -9.72 -24.88 -4.81
C GLY A 107 -9.55 -23.45 -5.33
N ASP A 108 -9.70 -22.44 -4.46
CA ASP A 108 -9.45 -21.04 -4.85
C ASP A 108 -7.97 -20.79 -5.16
N GLY A 109 -7.75 -19.88 -6.12
CA GLY A 109 -6.43 -19.43 -6.53
C GLY A 109 -6.17 -17.97 -6.17
N PHE A 110 -4.92 -17.55 -6.38
CA PHE A 110 -4.50 -16.16 -6.16
C PHE A 110 -3.99 -15.54 -7.46
N PHE A 111 -4.27 -14.25 -7.61
CA PHE A 111 -3.65 -13.43 -8.65
C PHE A 111 -2.54 -12.59 -8.01
N LYS A 112 -1.32 -12.70 -8.54
CA LYS A 112 -0.19 -11.91 -8.07
C LYS A 112 -0.29 -10.48 -8.60
N LEU A 113 -0.57 -9.54 -7.70
CA LEU A 113 -0.49 -8.11 -7.99
C LEU A 113 0.95 -7.62 -7.73
N THR A 114 1.54 -6.90 -8.68
CA THR A 114 2.94 -6.47 -8.63
C THR A 114 3.06 -4.95 -8.62
N ARG A 115 4.16 -4.43 -8.04
CA ARG A 115 4.45 -2.98 -7.94
C ARG A 115 3.29 -2.20 -7.32
N VAL A 116 2.79 -2.68 -6.19
CA VAL A 116 1.70 -2.03 -5.47
C VAL A 116 2.10 -1.63 -4.06
N LYS A 117 1.52 -0.53 -3.60
CA LYS A 117 1.38 -0.25 -2.17
C LYS A 117 0.45 -1.32 -1.59
N LEU A 118 0.88 -1.94 -0.49
CA LEU A 118 0.05 -2.94 0.19
C LEU A 118 -1.26 -2.31 0.70
N PRO A 119 -2.37 -3.06 0.75
CA PRO A 119 -3.65 -2.55 1.23
C PRO A 119 -3.57 -2.09 2.70
N ASP A 120 -4.57 -1.32 3.12
CA ASP A 120 -4.78 -0.97 4.53
C ASP A 120 -4.66 -2.20 5.45
N THR A 121 -3.95 -2.05 6.57
CA THR A 121 -3.56 -3.18 7.45
C THR A 121 -4.47 -3.33 8.67
N LYS A 122 -5.58 -2.59 8.78
CA LYS A 122 -6.52 -2.66 9.90
C LYS A 122 -7.09 -4.06 10.13
N ARG A 123 -7.29 -4.82 9.05
CA ARG A 123 -7.78 -6.22 9.09
C ARG A 123 -6.71 -7.21 8.64
N ALA A 124 -5.46 -6.92 8.94
CA ALA A 124 -4.32 -7.78 8.63
C ALA A 124 -3.72 -8.41 9.89
N THR A 125 -3.16 -9.61 9.72
CA THR A 125 -2.33 -10.28 10.74
C THR A 125 -0.92 -10.48 10.18
N VAL A 126 0.08 -10.50 11.05
CA VAL A 126 1.49 -10.65 10.67
C VAL A 126 2.14 -11.81 11.41
N ASP A 127 2.86 -12.66 10.68
CA ASP A 127 3.75 -13.68 11.22
C ASP A 127 5.11 -13.57 10.53
N ARG A 128 6.10 -13.03 11.24
CA ARG A 128 7.45 -12.80 10.70
C ARG A 128 8.31 -14.06 10.60
N LYS A 129 7.85 -15.20 11.13
CA LYS A 129 8.66 -16.43 11.22
C LYS A 129 8.54 -17.31 9.98
N ILE A 130 7.46 -17.16 9.21
CA ILE A 130 7.14 -18.03 8.09
C ILE A 130 7.46 -17.40 6.74
N GLY A 131 7.63 -18.23 5.72
CA GLY A 131 7.86 -17.80 4.35
C GLY A 131 6.57 -17.68 3.53
N LEU A 132 6.70 -17.12 2.32
CA LEU A 132 5.57 -16.86 1.42
C LEU A 132 4.77 -18.12 1.06
N LYS A 133 5.44 -19.28 0.90
CA LYS A 133 4.76 -20.55 0.57
C LYS A 133 3.82 -21.00 1.69
N GLU A 134 4.28 -20.97 2.94
CA GLU A 134 3.44 -21.29 4.09
C GLU A 134 2.34 -20.23 4.28
N CYS A 135 2.63 -18.96 3.97
CA CYS A 135 1.64 -17.88 3.98
C CYS A 135 0.48 -18.16 3.02
N GLU A 136 0.78 -18.60 1.79
CA GLU A 136 -0.22 -19.03 0.81
C GLU A 136 -1.06 -20.20 1.32
N GLU A 137 -0.41 -21.23 1.90
CA GLU A 137 -1.10 -22.40 2.46
C GLU A 137 -2.03 -22.03 3.62
N ARG A 138 -1.61 -21.13 4.51
CA ARG A 138 -2.44 -20.62 5.61
C ARG A 138 -3.64 -19.84 5.09
N CYS A 139 -3.41 -18.93 4.14
CA CYS A 139 -4.48 -18.16 3.51
C CYS A 139 -5.49 -19.07 2.80
N ARG A 140 -5.05 -20.13 2.10
CA ARG A 140 -5.97 -21.12 1.48
C ARG A 140 -6.85 -21.87 2.48
N ARG A 141 -6.36 -22.08 3.71
CA ARG A 141 -7.11 -22.80 4.77
C ARG A 141 -8.09 -21.90 5.50
N ASP A 142 -7.87 -20.58 5.49
CA ASP A 142 -8.77 -19.60 6.07
C ASP A 142 -9.73 -19.04 5.01
N CYS A 143 -11.00 -19.45 5.06
CA CYS A 143 -12.02 -19.00 4.11
C CYS A 143 -12.33 -17.49 4.19
N ASN A 144 -11.84 -16.78 5.21
CA ASN A 144 -11.96 -15.33 5.31
C ASN A 144 -10.75 -14.58 4.74
N CYS A 145 -9.66 -15.29 4.40
CA CYS A 145 -8.48 -14.69 3.81
C CYS A 145 -8.79 -14.13 2.42
N THR A 146 -8.44 -12.87 2.19
CA THR A 146 -8.67 -12.21 0.89
C THR A 146 -7.39 -11.88 0.13
N ALA A 147 -6.26 -11.74 0.82
CA ALA A 147 -4.94 -11.55 0.23
C ALA A 147 -3.83 -11.92 1.21
N PHE A 148 -2.62 -12.13 0.68
CA PHE A 148 -1.41 -12.29 1.50
C PHE A 148 -0.17 -11.68 0.80
N SER A 149 0.87 -11.38 1.58
CA SER A 149 2.16 -10.89 1.08
C SER A 149 3.32 -11.26 2.02
N ASN A 150 4.55 -11.04 1.56
CA ASN A 150 5.69 -10.95 2.48
C ASN A 150 5.52 -9.74 3.42
N ALA A 151 6.04 -9.85 4.65
CA ALA A 151 6.08 -8.74 5.61
C ALA A 151 7.33 -7.86 5.45
N ASP A 152 8.40 -8.43 4.92
CA ASP A 152 9.66 -7.75 4.61
C ASP A 152 10.12 -8.16 3.22
N ILE A 153 10.50 -7.18 2.39
CA ILE A 153 10.89 -7.39 0.99
C ILE A 153 12.41 -7.57 0.79
N ARG A 154 13.22 -7.42 1.85
CA ARG A 154 14.69 -7.60 1.75
C ARG A 154 15.03 -9.04 1.34
N ASN A 155 16.17 -9.19 0.65
CA ASN A 155 16.64 -10.47 0.10
C ASN A 155 15.58 -11.09 -0.83
N ILE A 156 15.14 -12.32 -0.55
CA ILE A 156 14.08 -13.02 -1.31
C ILE A 156 12.66 -12.72 -0.79
N GLY A 157 12.55 -11.87 0.22
CA GLY A 157 11.31 -11.63 0.97
C GLY A 157 11.11 -12.62 2.12
N SER A 158 10.52 -12.14 3.21
CA SER A 158 10.27 -12.94 4.42
C SER A 158 9.04 -12.46 5.20
N GLY A 159 8.58 -13.32 6.10
CA GLY A 159 7.37 -13.10 6.87
C GLY A 159 6.10 -13.24 6.03
N CYS A 160 4.98 -13.16 6.72
CA CYS A 160 3.65 -13.32 6.16
C CYS A 160 2.74 -12.24 6.70
N VAL A 161 2.02 -11.58 5.80
CA VAL A 161 0.89 -10.71 6.14
C VAL A 161 -0.34 -11.31 5.47
N ILE A 162 -1.42 -11.49 6.22
CA ILE A 162 -2.71 -12.02 5.74
C ILE A 162 -3.79 -10.99 6.01
N TRP A 163 -4.57 -10.65 4.98
CA TRP A 163 -5.73 -9.76 5.08
C TRP A 163 -7.04 -10.55 5.12
N THR A 164 -8.02 -10.01 5.85
CA THR A 164 -9.41 -10.46 5.84
C THR A 164 -10.35 -9.31 5.45
N GLY A 165 -11.44 -9.63 4.76
CA GLY A 165 -12.41 -8.63 4.30
C GLY A 165 -11.92 -7.82 3.09
N GLU A 166 -12.46 -6.61 2.93
CA GLU A 166 -12.18 -5.76 1.77
C GLU A 166 -10.73 -5.28 1.73
N LEU A 167 -10.15 -5.29 0.52
CA LEU A 167 -8.83 -4.71 0.27
C LEU A 167 -9.02 -3.24 -0.12
N LEU A 168 -8.41 -2.34 0.64
CA LEU A 168 -8.59 -0.89 0.52
C LEU A 168 -7.24 -0.19 0.27
N ASP A 169 -7.30 1.01 -0.31
CA ASP A 169 -6.18 1.96 -0.38
C ASP A 169 -4.92 1.44 -1.12
N ILE A 170 -5.15 0.64 -2.16
CA ILE A 170 -4.10 0.11 -3.05
C ILE A 170 -3.81 1.14 -4.15
N ARG A 171 -2.53 1.36 -4.43
CA ARG A 171 -2.07 2.04 -5.65
C ARG A 171 -0.95 1.24 -6.30
N ASN A 172 -0.77 1.39 -7.60
CA ASN A 172 0.40 0.86 -8.30
C ASN A 172 1.55 1.89 -8.32
N TYR A 173 2.71 1.46 -8.80
CA TYR A 173 3.83 2.32 -9.16
C TYR A 173 4.29 1.95 -10.58
N ALA A 174 4.51 2.97 -11.42
CA ALA A 174 4.98 2.80 -12.80
C ALA A 174 6.36 2.13 -12.86
N SER A 175 7.24 2.49 -11.92
CA SER A 175 8.56 1.90 -11.69
C SER A 175 8.66 1.29 -10.28
N GLY A 176 9.41 0.18 -10.19
CA GLY A 176 9.75 -0.51 -8.95
C GLY A 176 11.17 -0.20 -8.49
#